data_AF-A0A0G4EHQ6-F1
#
_entry.id   AF-A0A0G4EHQ6-F1
#
_cell.length_a   1.000
_cell.length_b   1.000
_cell.length_c   1.000
_cell.angle_alpha   90.00
_cell.angle_beta   90.00
_cell.angle_gamma   90.00
#
_symmetry.space_group_name_H-M   'P 1'
#
loop_
_entity.id
_entity.type
_entity.pdbx_description
1 polymer ?
#
loop_
_entity_poly.entity_id
_entity_poly.type
_entity_poly.pdbx_seq_one_letter_code
_entity_poly.pdbx_strand_id
1 'polypeptide(L)'
;MEEQGERLTRLRSIIKEAFSYFDKVGINTVFQEEVGTIMRYLGQFPDEMEVADLLRDMQDEGVGGPSGSNVVPYDAFEKMMLRCLLQKRFDPDDEDNLLSAFRVLDPEGRGYIEVDQMKRYLASGSSALREKEMSEFVDFAVDKEQGEAARIYYDDYVAKLTSFVDRHIENLYKDAKAPALDKSAQGN
;
A
#
# COMPACT_ATOMS: atom_id res chain seq x y z
N MET A 1 0.15 -16.05 -24.98
CA MET A 1 -0.28 -16.98 -23.90
C MET A 1 0.85 -17.21 -22.91
N GLU A 2 2.09 -17.40 -23.39
CA GLU A 2 3.30 -17.57 -22.58
C GLU A 2 3.65 -16.34 -21.72
N GLU A 3 3.57 -15.12 -22.29
CA GLU A 3 3.84 -13.85 -21.59
C GLU A 3 2.89 -13.57 -20.41
N GLN A 4 1.61 -13.93 -20.53
CA GLN A 4 0.65 -13.82 -19.41
C GLN A 4 0.95 -14.83 -18.29
N GLY A 5 1.40 -16.04 -18.65
CA GLY A 5 1.82 -17.07 -17.69
C GLY A 5 3.07 -16.66 -16.91
N GLU A 6 4.04 -16.04 -17.59
CA GLU A 6 5.23 -15.49 -16.94
C GLU A 6 4.89 -14.33 -16.00
N ARG A 7 4.07 -13.36 -16.45
CA ARG A 7 3.63 -12.24 -15.60
C ARG A 7 2.96 -12.75 -14.32
N LEU A 8 2.07 -13.74 -14.43
CA LEU A 8 1.37 -14.31 -13.29
C LEU A 8 2.34 -14.99 -12.31
N THR A 9 3.32 -15.73 -12.83
CA THR A 9 4.37 -16.38 -12.02
C THR A 9 5.18 -15.35 -11.24
N ARG A 10 5.55 -14.23 -11.88
CA ARG A 10 6.32 -13.15 -11.22
C ARG A 10 5.49 -12.43 -10.15
N LEU A 11 4.21 -12.16 -10.42
CA LEU A 11 3.30 -11.59 -9.41
C LEU A 11 3.16 -12.49 -8.19
N ARG A 12 3.00 -13.81 -8.37
CA ARG A 12 2.99 -14.77 -7.26
C ARG A 12 4.27 -14.71 -6.43
N SER A 13 5.42 -14.63 -7.09
CA SER A 13 6.72 -14.51 -6.40
C SER A 13 6.78 -13.25 -5.52
N ILE A 14 6.36 -12.10 -6.05
CA ILE A 14 6.34 -10.83 -5.33
C ILE A 14 5.38 -10.89 -4.14
N ILE A 15 4.19 -11.47 -4.33
CA ILE A 15 3.22 -11.68 -3.25
C ILE A 15 3.81 -12.59 -2.15
N LYS A 16 4.48 -13.69 -2.54
CA LYS A 16 5.11 -14.60 -1.58
C LYS A 16 6.20 -13.91 -0.77
N GLU A 17 7.05 -13.12 -1.44
CA GLU A 17 8.13 -12.37 -0.80
C GLU A 17 7.55 -11.35 0.20
N ALA A 18 6.58 -10.55 -0.21
CA ALA A 18 5.88 -9.61 0.66
C ALA A 18 5.28 -10.29 1.90
N PHE A 19 4.56 -11.40 1.71
CA PHE A 19 3.96 -12.18 2.78
C PHE A 19 5.01 -12.74 3.76
N SER A 20 6.16 -13.19 3.24
CA SER A 20 7.22 -13.81 4.05
C SER A 20 7.88 -12.85 5.05
N TYR A 21 7.85 -11.53 4.82
CA TYR A 21 8.31 -10.54 5.80
C TYR A 21 7.47 -10.54 7.09
N PHE A 22 6.22 -10.97 7.01
CA PHE A 22 5.25 -10.98 8.11
C PHE A 22 5.10 -12.39 8.71
N ASP A 23 5.14 -13.44 7.89
CA ASP A 23 5.20 -14.83 8.35
C ASP A 23 6.60 -15.22 8.88
N LYS A 24 7.02 -14.59 9.98
CA LYS A 24 8.36 -14.75 10.58
C LYS A 24 8.65 -16.18 11.04
N VAL A 25 7.60 -16.97 11.30
CA VAL A 25 7.71 -18.34 11.80
C VAL A 25 7.69 -19.36 10.65
N GLY A 26 7.30 -18.95 9.44
CA GLY A 26 7.24 -19.81 8.26
C GLY A 26 6.11 -20.83 8.31
N ILE A 27 5.00 -20.50 8.96
CA ILE A 27 3.83 -21.39 9.10
C ILE A 27 2.77 -21.16 8.02
N ASN A 28 3.06 -20.30 7.04
CA ASN A 28 2.20 -19.87 5.94
C ASN A 28 0.91 -19.18 6.40
N THR A 29 0.98 -18.42 7.49
CA THR A 29 -0.13 -17.59 7.98
C THR A 29 0.37 -16.24 8.47
N VAL A 30 -0.43 -15.20 8.30
CA VAL A 30 -0.22 -13.86 8.90
C VAL A 30 -1.44 -13.46 9.71
N PHE A 31 -1.33 -12.48 10.60
CA PHE A 31 -2.49 -11.96 11.32
C PHE A 31 -3.35 -11.09 10.40
N GLN A 32 -4.67 -11.09 10.63
CA GLN A 32 -5.60 -10.24 9.86
C GLN A 32 -5.23 -8.76 9.90
N GLU A 33 -4.74 -8.27 11.05
CA GLU A 33 -4.28 -6.89 11.23
C GLU A 33 -3.05 -6.53 10.38
N GLU A 34 -2.28 -7.52 9.91
CA GLU A 34 -1.11 -7.30 9.07
C GLU A 34 -1.47 -7.16 7.59
N VAL A 35 -2.66 -7.61 7.18
CA VAL A 35 -3.08 -7.65 5.76
C VAL A 35 -3.02 -6.28 5.10
N GLY A 36 -3.56 -5.25 5.75
CA GLY A 36 -3.51 -3.88 5.22
C GLY A 36 -2.07 -3.39 5.02
N THR A 37 -1.15 -3.74 5.92
CA THR A 37 0.26 -3.39 5.80
C THR A 37 0.93 -4.12 4.64
N ILE A 38 0.65 -5.41 4.46
CA ILE A 38 1.19 -6.19 3.33
C ILE A 38 0.64 -5.65 2.00
N MET A 39 -0.64 -5.28 1.96
CA MET A 39 -1.26 -4.66 0.77
C MET A 39 -0.56 -3.35 0.40
N ARG A 40 -0.30 -2.47 1.38
CA ARG A 40 0.43 -1.20 1.17
C ARG A 40 1.87 -1.45 0.72
N TYR A 41 2.53 -2.49 1.24
CA TYR A 41 3.83 -2.93 0.72
C TYR A 41 3.75 -3.39 -0.74
N LEU A 42 2.67 -4.04 -1.14
CA LEU A 42 2.39 -4.42 -2.54
C LEU A 42 1.91 -3.24 -3.41
N GLY A 43 1.96 -2.01 -2.92
CA GLY A 43 1.53 -0.82 -3.66
C GLY A 43 0.02 -0.67 -3.79
N GLN A 44 -0.76 -1.38 -2.98
CA GLN A 44 -2.21 -1.23 -2.89
C GLN A 44 -2.60 -0.44 -1.65
N PHE A 45 -3.51 0.52 -1.77
CA PHE A 45 -3.86 1.46 -0.69
C PHE A 45 -5.33 1.33 -0.25
N PRO A 46 -5.77 0.16 0.25
CA PRO A 46 -7.12 0.03 0.77
C PRO A 46 -7.29 0.78 2.10
N ASP A 47 -8.52 1.24 2.35
CA ASP A 47 -8.93 1.68 3.68
C ASP A 47 -9.23 0.49 4.61
N GLU A 48 -9.44 0.75 5.90
CA GLU A 48 -9.67 -0.31 6.90
C GLU A 48 -11.00 -1.07 6.68
N MET A 49 -12.01 -0.42 6.09
CA MET A 49 -13.29 -1.05 5.76
C MET A 49 -13.12 -1.98 4.56
N GLU A 50 -12.39 -1.55 3.54
CA GLU A 50 -12.05 -2.34 2.36
C GLU A 50 -11.20 -3.57 2.72
N VAL A 51 -10.23 -3.43 3.64
CA VAL A 51 -9.48 -4.58 4.16
C VAL A 51 -10.41 -5.55 4.88
N ALA A 52 -11.31 -5.06 5.75
CA ALA A 52 -12.28 -5.90 6.46
C ALA A 52 -13.21 -6.65 5.50
N ASP A 53 -13.66 -5.99 4.44
CA ASP A 53 -14.49 -6.61 3.40
C ASP A 53 -13.72 -7.70 2.63
N LEU A 54 -12.45 -7.45 2.25
CA LEU A 54 -11.60 -8.46 1.62
C LEU A 54 -11.38 -9.69 2.52
N LEU A 55 -11.17 -9.47 3.82
CA LEU A 55 -11.03 -10.55 4.80
C LEU A 55 -12.30 -11.39 4.91
N ARG A 56 -13.47 -10.76 4.86
CA ARG A 56 -14.77 -11.44 4.83
C ARG A 56 -14.91 -12.26 3.54
N ASP A 57 -14.61 -11.68 2.39
CA ASP A 57 -14.67 -12.36 1.09
C ASP A 57 -13.76 -13.60 1.06
N MET A 58 -12.55 -13.53 1.64
CA MET A 58 -11.66 -14.69 1.76
C MET A 58 -12.27 -15.83 2.59
N GLN A 59 -12.97 -15.50 3.68
CA GLN A 59 -13.64 -16.49 4.54
C GLN A 59 -14.84 -17.13 3.83
N ASP A 60 -15.66 -16.33 3.16
CA ASP A 60 -16.87 -16.79 2.45
C ASP A 60 -16.53 -17.69 1.25
N GLU A 61 -15.40 -17.45 0.58
CA GLU A 61 -14.90 -18.32 -0.49
C GLU A 61 -14.34 -19.67 0.01
N GLY A 62 -14.35 -19.92 1.33
CA GLY A 62 -13.84 -21.15 1.95
C GLY A 62 -12.33 -21.32 1.83
N VAL A 63 -11.60 -20.25 1.48
CA VAL A 63 -10.13 -20.24 1.37
C VAL A 63 -9.49 -19.63 2.62
N GLY A 64 -10.23 -18.83 3.39
CA GLY A 64 -9.78 -18.26 4.66
C GLY A 64 -9.58 -19.30 5.78
N GLY A 65 -9.00 -18.84 6.90
CA GLY A 65 -8.92 -19.65 8.12
C GLY A 65 -10.30 -20.05 8.65
N PRO A 66 -10.40 -21.00 9.60
CA PRO A 66 -11.68 -21.37 10.20
C PRO A 66 -12.45 -20.14 10.71
N SER A 67 -13.78 -20.13 10.58
CA SER A 67 -14.62 -19.00 11.01
C SER A 67 -14.27 -18.54 12.43
N GLY A 68 -13.90 -17.26 12.58
CA GLY A 68 -13.40 -16.69 13.84
C GLY A 68 -11.88 -16.80 14.05
N SER A 69 -11.11 -17.23 13.04
CA SER A 69 -9.66 -17.24 13.07
C SER A 69 -9.10 -15.85 12.80
N ASN A 70 -8.22 -15.36 13.67
CA ASN A 70 -7.53 -14.06 13.49
C ASN A 70 -6.32 -14.14 12.54
N VAL A 71 -6.14 -15.27 11.84
CA VAL A 71 -5.05 -15.47 10.88
C VAL A 71 -5.56 -15.72 9.47
N VAL A 72 -4.75 -15.34 8.49
CA VAL A 72 -5.01 -15.50 7.07
C VAL A 72 -3.99 -16.47 6.47
N PRO A 73 -4.42 -17.61 5.91
CA PRO A 73 -3.55 -18.53 5.19
C PRO A 73 -2.97 -17.90 3.92
N TYR A 74 -1.73 -18.26 3.57
CA TYR A 74 -1.05 -17.77 2.36
C TYR A 74 -1.89 -17.99 1.09
N ASP A 75 -2.49 -19.17 0.92
CA ASP A 75 -3.25 -19.49 -0.30
C ASP A 75 -4.47 -18.58 -0.50
N ALA A 76 -5.12 -18.18 0.60
CA ALA A 76 -6.23 -17.22 0.60
C ALA A 76 -5.75 -15.83 0.19
N PHE A 77 -4.66 -15.39 0.83
CA PHE A 77 -4.04 -14.11 0.58
C PHE A 77 -3.53 -14.00 -0.86
N GLU A 78 -2.81 -15.00 -1.37
CA GLU A 78 -2.29 -15.02 -2.74
C GLU A 78 -3.42 -14.91 -3.76
N LYS A 79 -4.48 -15.70 -3.61
CA LYS A 79 -5.62 -15.69 -4.53
C LYS A 79 -6.29 -14.31 -4.56
N MET A 80 -6.49 -13.69 -3.41
CA MET A 80 -7.10 -12.36 -3.32
C MET A 80 -6.18 -11.28 -3.89
N MET A 81 -4.89 -11.30 -3.56
CA MET A 81 -3.93 -10.31 -4.04
C MET A 81 -3.71 -10.38 -5.53
N LEU A 82 -3.65 -11.58 -6.10
CA LEU A 82 -3.64 -11.73 -7.55
C LEU A 82 -4.88 -11.09 -8.19
N ARG A 83 -6.07 -11.28 -7.61
CA ARG A 83 -7.30 -10.67 -8.12
C ARG A 83 -7.22 -9.14 -8.06
N CYS A 84 -6.84 -8.58 -6.92
CA CYS A 84 -6.75 -7.13 -6.74
C CYS A 84 -5.72 -6.50 -7.70
N LEU A 85 -4.52 -7.08 -7.81
CA LEU A 85 -3.45 -6.58 -8.69
C LEU A 85 -3.79 -6.71 -10.18
N LEU A 86 -4.46 -7.79 -10.59
CA LEU A 86 -4.87 -7.97 -11.98
C LEU A 86 -6.03 -7.05 -12.36
N GLN A 87 -6.92 -6.74 -11.42
CA GLN A 87 -8.07 -5.86 -11.61
C GLN A 87 -7.74 -4.38 -11.34
N LYS A 88 -6.50 -4.06 -10.93
CA LYS A 88 -6.07 -2.70 -10.57
C LYS A 88 -6.97 -2.08 -9.49
N ARG A 89 -7.36 -2.89 -8.50
CA ARG A 89 -8.14 -2.42 -7.34
C ARG A 89 -7.17 -1.81 -6.33
N PHE A 90 -7.56 -0.71 -5.71
CA PHE A 90 -6.75 -0.04 -4.67
C PHE A 90 -5.40 0.45 -5.20
N ASP A 91 -5.28 0.74 -6.50
CA ASP A 91 -4.12 1.45 -7.04
C ASP A 91 -3.99 2.82 -6.34
N PRO A 92 -2.78 3.38 -6.23
CA PRO A 92 -2.59 4.69 -5.61
C PRO A 92 -3.42 5.76 -6.30
N ASP A 93 -3.95 6.70 -5.52
CA ASP A 93 -4.52 7.93 -6.07
C ASP A 93 -3.46 8.73 -6.84
N ASP A 94 -3.91 9.40 -7.90
CA ASP A 94 -3.06 10.35 -8.61
C ASP A 94 -2.87 11.65 -7.81
N GLU A 95 -1.88 12.44 -8.24
CA GLU A 95 -1.53 13.71 -7.62
C GLU A 95 -2.73 14.68 -7.57
N ASP A 96 -3.56 14.72 -8.61
CA ASP A 96 -4.72 15.61 -8.68
C ASP A 96 -5.80 15.26 -7.64
N ASN A 97 -6.08 13.96 -7.45
CA ASN A 97 -6.99 13.47 -6.41
C ASN A 97 -6.46 13.80 -5.01
N LEU A 98 -5.18 13.53 -4.76
CA LEU A 98 -4.54 13.82 -3.47
C LEU A 98 -4.59 15.32 -3.16
N LEU A 99 -4.21 16.17 -4.12
CA LEU A 99 -4.26 17.63 -3.96
C LEU A 99 -5.68 18.13 -3.71
N SER A 100 -6.67 17.55 -4.38
CA SER A 100 -8.07 17.90 -4.18
C SER A 100 -8.53 17.63 -2.74
N ALA A 101 -8.08 16.54 -2.12
CA ALA A 101 -8.36 16.26 -0.72
C ALA A 101 -7.74 17.32 0.22
N PHE A 102 -6.50 17.75 -0.04
CA PHE A 102 -5.86 18.82 0.73
C PHE A 102 -6.58 20.18 0.59
N ARG A 103 -7.05 20.51 -0.62
CA ARG A 103 -7.79 21.76 -0.87
C ARG A 103 -9.11 21.84 -0.10
N VAL A 104 -9.74 20.70 0.23
CA VAL A 104 -10.91 20.67 1.12
C VAL A 104 -10.57 21.11 2.55
N LEU A 105 -9.33 20.84 3.00
CA LEU A 105 -8.84 21.20 4.33
C LEU A 105 -8.28 22.64 4.39
N ASP A 106 -8.00 23.25 3.24
CA ASP A 106 -7.50 24.62 3.08
C ASP A 106 -8.46 25.46 2.20
N PRO A 107 -9.68 25.77 2.69
CA PRO A 107 -10.69 26.50 1.91
C PRO A 107 -10.27 27.92 1.53
N GLU A 108 -9.27 28.47 2.23
CA GLU A 108 -8.71 29.80 1.96
C GLU A 108 -7.66 29.78 0.85
N GLY A 109 -7.22 28.59 0.39
CA GLY A 109 -6.24 28.45 -0.70
C GLY A 109 -4.86 29.00 -0.34
N ARG A 110 -4.42 28.82 0.91
CA ARG A 110 -3.12 29.27 1.41
C ARG A 110 -1.95 28.48 0.83
N GLY A 111 -2.20 27.27 0.32
CA GLY A 111 -1.14 26.38 -0.20
C GLY A 111 -0.49 25.51 0.87
N TYR A 112 -0.99 25.56 2.11
CA TYR A 112 -0.46 24.77 3.22
C TYR A 112 -1.51 24.48 4.29
N ILE A 113 -1.25 23.44 5.07
CA ILE A 113 -2.00 23.09 6.28
C ILE A 113 -1.06 23.17 7.49
N GLU A 114 -1.55 23.69 8.61
CA GLU A 114 -0.79 23.68 9.86
C GLU A 114 -0.67 22.24 10.38
N VAL A 115 0.51 21.84 10.84
CA VAL A 115 0.75 20.48 11.33
C VAL A 115 -0.23 20.09 12.42
N ASP A 116 -0.54 21.00 13.35
CA ASP A 116 -1.49 20.73 14.43
C ASP A 116 -2.92 20.54 13.93
N GLN A 117 -3.31 21.25 12.86
CA GLN A 117 -4.60 21.02 12.22
C GLN A 117 -4.65 19.63 11.58
N MET A 118 -3.59 19.25 10.86
CA MET A 118 -3.50 17.91 10.26
C MET A 118 -3.50 16.80 11.32
N LYS A 119 -2.75 16.96 12.41
CA LYS A 119 -2.75 16.02 13.54
C LYS A 119 -4.15 15.78 14.10
N ARG A 120 -4.98 16.82 14.23
CA ARG A 120 -6.37 16.68 14.69
C ARG A 120 -7.22 15.86 13.72
N TYR A 121 -7.07 16.07 12.41
CA TYR A 121 -7.78 15.27 11.42
C TYR A 121 -7.35 13.81 11.48
N LEU A 122 -6.04 13.55 11.50
CA LEU A 122 -5.48 12.21 11.56
C LEU A 122 -5.70 11.49 12.91
N ALA A 123 -6.12 12.20 13.96
CA ALA A 123 -6.44 11.62 15.27
C ALA A 123 -7.95 11.42 15.54
N SER A 124 -8.84 11.93 14.66
CA SER A 124 -10.29 11.97 14.93
C SER A 124 -11.13 10.92 14.16
N GLY A 125 -10.50 10.08 13.34
CA GLY A 125 -11.16 9.02 12.57
C GLY A 125 -11.15 7.63 13.23
N SER A 126 -11.89 6.69 12.65
CA SER A 126 -11.85 5.26 13.01
C SER A 126 -10.46 4.61 12.78
N SER A 127 -9.66 5.22 11.91
CA SER A 127 -8.28 4.85 11.60
C SER A 127 -7.29 5.89 12.15
N ALA A 128 -7.54 6.37 13.37
CA ALA A 128 -6.69 7.36 14.02
C ALA A 128 -5.25 6.86 14.16
N LEU A 129 -4.28 7.69 13.76
CA LEU A 129 -2.87 7.37 13.89
C LEU A 129 -2.45 7.35 15.36
N ARG A 130 -1.62 6.36 15.72
CA ARG A 130 -0.92 6.32 17.00
C ARG A 130 0.16 7.39 17.03
N GLU A 131 0.62 7.74 18.23
CA GLU A 131 1.65 8.77 18.43
C GLU A 131 2.91 8.54 17.58
N LYS A 132 3.35 7.28 17.48
CA LYS A 132 4.49 6.90 16.65
C LYS A 132 4.24 7.16 15.15
N GLU A 133 3.09 6.73 14.64
CA GLU A 133 2.71 6.91 13.23
C GLU A 133 2.51 8.40 12.91
N MET A 134 1.98 9.17 13.85
CA MET A 134 1.86 10.62 13.75
C MET A 134 3.24 11.29 13.67
N SER A 135 4.20 10.85 14.49
CA SER A 135 5.57 11.37 14.44
C SER A 135 6.21 11.08 13.10
N GLU A 136 6.10 9.85 12.61
CA GLU A 136 6.63 9.44 11.30
C GLU A 136 5.98 10.23 10.15
N PHE A 137 4.66 10.48 10.24
CA PHE A 137 3.96 11.34 9.29
C PHE A 137 4.54 12.77 9.28
N VAL A 138 4.72 13.39 10.45
CA VAL A 138 5.25 14.76 10.54
C VAL A 138 6.69 14.84 10.03
N ASP A 139 7.54 13.88 10.40
CA ASP A 139 8.93 13.80 9.95
C ASP A 139 9.03 13.64 8.43
N PHE A 140 8.06 12.97 7.80
CA PHE A 140 7.96 12.86 6.36
C PHE A 140 7.35 14.11 5.72
N ALA A 141 6.36 14.74 6.36
CA ALA A 141 5.55 15.81 5.78
C ALA A 141 6.15 17.22 5.90
N VAL A 142 7.07 17.43 6.85
CA VAL A 142 7.63 18.75 7.16
C VAL A 142 9.13 18.76 6.87
N ASP A 143 9.61 19.84 6.27
CA ASP A 143 11.04 20.06 6.12
C ASP A 143 11.68 20.49 7.44
N LYS A 144 12.86 19.94 7.73
CA LYS A 144 13.58 20.09 9.00
C LYS A 144 13.94 21.53 9.40
N GLU A 145 13.81 22.49 8.47
CA GLU A 145 14.19 23.89 8.67
C GLU A 145 13.03 24.78 9.14
N GLN A 146 11.80 24.26 9.24
CA GLN A 146 10.67 25.04 9.72
C GLN A 146 10.70 25.15 11.25
N GLY A 147 10.78 26.38 11.77
CA GLY A 147 10.73 26.70 13.19
C GLY A 147 9.37 26.44 13.85
N GLU A 148 9.02 27.22 14.88
CA GLU A 148 7.89 26.95 15.81
C GLU A 148 6.49 26.81 15.16
N ALA A 149 6.30 27.20 13.90
CA ALA A 149 5.03 27.04 13.17
C ALA A 149 5.20 26.12 11.96
N ALA A 150 5.35 24.82 12.22
CA ALA A 150 5.49 23.80 11.18
C ALA A 150 4.24 23.72 10.29
N ARG A 151 4.45 23.79 8.98
CA ARG A 151 3.43 23.78 7.93
C ARG A 151 3.73 22.68 6.92
N ILE A 152 2.66 22.05 6.45
CA ILE A 152 2.69 21.06 5.38
C ILE A 152 2.27 21.78 4.11
N TYR A 153 3.24 22.07 3.24
CA TYR A 153 2.98 22.57 1.89
C TYR A 153 2.55 21.38 1.04
N TYR A 154 1.26 21.33 0.69
CA TYR A 154 0.68 20.09 0.18
C TYR A 154 1.09 19.73 -1.25
N ASP A 155 1.46 20.72 -2.08
CA ASP A 155 2.02 20.46 -3.41
C ASP A 155 3.36 19.69 -3.28
N ASP A 156 4.27 20.18 -2.44
CA ASP A 156 5.56 19.52 -2.19
C ASP A 156 5.37 18.17 -1.51
N TYR A 157 4.44 18.08 -0.55
CA TYR A 157 4.11 16.83 0.13
C TYR A 157 3.60 15.76 -0.84
N VAL A 158 2.64 16.10 -1.69
CA VAL A 158 2.03 15.16 -2.65
C VAL A 158 3.05 14.75 -3.70
N ALA A 159 3.84 15.68 -4.24
CA ALA A 159 4.90 15.35 -5.19
C ALA A 159 5.93 14.38 -4.56
N LYS A 160 6.33 14.63 -3.30
CA LYS A 160 7.23 13.77 -2.54
C LYS A 160 6.63 12.39 -2.27
N LEU A 161 5.36 12.33 -1.84
CA LEU A 161 4.64 11.10 -1.56
C LEU A 161 4.51 10.25 -2.82
N THR A 162 4.04 10.85 -3.92
CA THR A 162 3.85 10.18 -5.21
C THR A 162 5.18 9.63 -5.73
N SER A 163 6.24 10.44 -5.74
CA SER A 163 7.58 9.98 -6.15
C SER A 163 8.13 8.85 -5.28
N PHE A 164 7.84 8.88 -3.97
CA PHE A 164 8.24 7.82 -3.05
C PHE A 164 7.50 6.51 -3.35
N VAL A 165 6.18 6.56 -3.53
CA VAL A 165 5.33 5.41 -3.84
C VAL A 165 5.67 4.84 -5.21
N ASP A 166 5.79 5.66 -6.24
CA ASP A 166 6.12 5.23 -7.60
C ASP A 166 7.46 4.49 -7.64
N ARG A 167 8.48 5.06 -6.99
CA ARG A 167 9.81 4.43 -6.92
C ARG A 167 9.76 3.08 -6.20
N HIS A 168 8.96 2.97 -5.14
CA HIS A 168 8.78 1.69 -4.45
C HIS A 168 8.11 0.66 -5.36
N ILE A 169 7.00 1.02 -6.00
CA ILE A 169 6.25 0.15 -6.92
C ILE A 169 7.10 -0.24 -8.13
N GLU A 170 7.84 0.69 -8.72
CA GLU A 170 8.76 0.42 -9.83
C GLU A 170 9.83 -0.59 -9.43
N ASN A 171 10.46 -0.40 -8.26
CA ASN A 171 11.47 -1.33 -7.76
C ASN A 171 10.89 -2.71 -7.44
N LEU A 172 9.70 -2.75 -6.84
CA LEU A 172 9.03 -3.99 -6.47
C LEU A 172 8.64 -4.83 -7.70
N TYR A 173 8.14 -4.17 -8.75
CA TYR A 173 7.65 -4.82 -9.97
C TYR A 173 8.63 -4.78 -11.15
N LYS A 174 9.88 -4.32 -10.96
CA LYS A 174 10.88 -4.18 -12.04
C LYS A 174 11.04 -5.46 -12.85
N ASP A 175 11.10 -6.59 -12.16
CA ASP A 175 11.30 -7.89 -12.78
C ASP A 175 9.99 -8.45 -13.34
N ALA A 176 8.83 -8.04 -12.81
CA ALA A 176 7.51 -8.40 -13.35
C ALA A 176 7.13 -7.64 -14.64
N LYS A 177 7.76 -6.48 -14.89
CA LYS A 177 7.55 -5.65 -16.09
C LYS A 177 8.54 -5.95 -17.23
N ALA A 178 9.64 -6.67 -16.98
CA ALA A 178 10.63 -6.99 -18.02
C ALA A 178 10.06 -7.97 -19.06
N PRO A 179 10.27 -7.78 -20.37
CA PRO A 179 9.94 -8.82 -21.35
C PRO A 179 10.74 -10.10 -21.04
N ALA A 180 10.17 -11.27 -21.38
CA ALA A 180 10.86 -12.55 -21.25
C ALA A 180 12.25 -12.44 -21.90
N LEU A 181 13.32 -12.67 -21.13
CA LEU A 181 14.66 -12.76 -21.69
C LEU A 181 14.68 -13.97 -22.63
N ASP A 182 14.63 -13.71 -23.92
CA ASP A 182 14.79 -14.72 -24.96
C ASP A 182 16.17 -15.38 -24.81
N LYS A 183 16.19 -16.55 -24.20
CA LYS A 183 17.41 -17.35 -24.03
C LYS A 183 17.81 -18.10 -25.30
N SER A 184 17.18 -17.84 -26.46
CA SER A 184 17.57 -18.46 -27.73
C SER A 184 18.81 -17.83 -28.38
N ALA A 185 19.38 -16.75 -27.82
CA ALA A 185 20.55 -16.06 -28.39
C ALA A 185 21.92 -16.54 -27.86
N GLN A 186 22.01 -17.61 -27.08
CA GLN A 186 23.29 -18.26 -26.74
C GLN A 186 23.39 -19.64 -27.40
N GLY A 187 23.65 -19.62 -28.69
CA GLY A 187 23.92 -20.81 -29.50
C GLY A 187 24.55 -20.43 -30.83
N ASN A 188 25.82 -20.04 -30.81
CA ASN A 188 26.74 -20.26 -31.93
C ASN A 188 28.19 -20.29 -31.44
#